data_AF-A0A561BZN4-F1
#
_entry.id   AF-A0A561BZN4-F1
#
_cell.length_a   1.000
_cell.length_b   1.000
_cell.length_c   1.000
_cell.angle_alpha   90.00
_cell.angle_beta   90.00
_cell.angle_gamma   90.00
#
_symmetry.space_group_name_H-M   'P 1'
#
loop_
_entity.id
_entity.type
_entity.pdbx_description
1 polymer ?
#
loop_
_entity_poly.entity_id
_entity_poly.type
_entity_poly.pdbx_seq_one_letter_code
_entity_poly.pdbx_strand_id
1 'polypeptide(L)'
;MTRLVSVAPERLDRWLTGFGERHGSTAYGVTPERLTVSAEDGAVAVVEVPFGPLTELSRDGLVAHVLADHRLGVLLVRRGGYGAGVFVGSRLTDSKVGSRHVQGTTKAGGWSQQRYARRRDNQAREAFAAATEVAVRILGGAELDALVCGGDRKAVDTVLEDPRLKDLVPLVRPPFLGVPDPKHKVLEQAGQDARALRIELTDPPDQASP
;
A
#
# COMPACT_ATOMS: atom_id res chain seq x y z
N MET A 1 -20.05 -15.87 -3.60
CA MET A 1 -18.67 -15.70 -4.16
C MET A 1 -17.97 -14.60 -3.39
N THR A 2 -16.66 -14.67 -3.15
CA THR A 2 -15.92 -13.61 -2.43
C THR A 2 -14.92 -12.90 -3.34
N ARG A 3 -14.91 -11.57 -3.30
CA ARG A 3 -14.02 -10.72 -4.10
C ARG A 3 -13.53 -9.52 -3.29
N LEU A 4 -12.37 -9.01 -3.69
CA LEU A 4 -11.79 -7.80 -3.09
C LEU A 4 -12.13 -6.57 -3.94
N VAL A 5 -12.61 -5.51 -3.29
CA VAL A 5 -12.86 -4.21 -3.92
C VAL A 5 -11.96 -3.17 -3.25
N SER A 6 -11.38 -2.28 -4.06
CA SER A 6 -10.60 -1.14 -3.58
C SER A 6 -11.46 0.12 -3.66
N VAL A 7 -11.59 0.84 -2.54
CA VAL A 7 -12.42 2.04 -2.44
C VAL A 7 -11.59 3.18 -1.85
N ALA A 8 -11.53 4.30 -2.55
CA ALA A 8 -10.89 5.51 -2.03
C ALA A 8 -11.63 6.02 -0.77
N PRO A 9 -10.93 6.59 0.23
CA PRO A 9 -11.56 7.07 1.46
C PRO A 9 -12.79 7.97 1.22
N GLU A 10 -12.69 8.88 0.23
CA GLU A 10 -13.71 9.85 -0.13
C GLU A 10 -14.98 9.20 -0.72
N ARG A 11 -14.90 7.91 -1.11
CA ARG A 11 -16.00 7.14 -1.68
C ARG A 11 -16.61 6.14 -0.71
N LEU A 12 -16.02 5.94 0.48
CA LEU A 12 -16.44 4.90 1.41
C LEU A 12 -17.91 5.07 1.83
N ASP A 13 -18.29 6.28 2.24
CA ASP A 13 -19.65 6.56 2.69
C ASP A 13 -20.70 6.23 1.61
N ARG A 14 -20.47 6.74 0.39
CA ARG A 14 -21.32 6.44 -0.77
C ARG A 14 -21.36 4.94 -1.09
N TRP A 15 -20.22 4.27 -0.96
CA TRP A 15 -20.13 2.83 -1.23
C TRP A 15 -20.97 2.02 -0.23
N LEU A 16 -20.89 2.35 1.06
CA LEU A 16 -21.67 1.71 2.14
C LEU A 16 -23.17 1.97 1.99
N THR A 17 -23.57 3.22 1.69
CA THR A 17 -24.97 3.54 1.36
C THR A 17 -25.47 2.69 0.18
N GLY A 18 -24.70 2.66 -0.91
CA GLY A 18 -25.08 1.87 -2.09
C GLY A 18 -25.08 0.35 -1.84
N PHE A 19 -24.30 -0.15 -0.87
CA PHE A 19 -24.36 -1.54 -0.46
C PHE A 19 -25.72 -1.87 0.15
N GLY A 20 -26.22 -1.05 1.08
CA GLY A 20 -27.56 -1.23 1.64
C GLY A 20 -28.68 -1.08 0.60
N GLU A 21 -28.58 -0.11 -0.30
CA GLU A 21 -29.57 0.05 -1.39
C GLU A 21 -29.70 -1.18 -2.29
N ARG A 22 -28.60 -1.92 -2.51
CA ARG A 22 -28.60 -3.12 -3.37
C ARG A 22 -28.99 -4.40 -2.65
N HIS A 23 -28.67 -4.51 -1.37
CA HIS A 23 -28.74 -5.77 -0.61
C HIS A 23 -29.79 -5.76 0.51
N GLY A 24 -30.50 -4.64 0.69
CA GLY A 24 -31.56 -4.48 1.68
C GLY A 24 -31.05 -3.94 3.02
N SER A 25 -31.80 -4.23 4.09
CA SER A 25 -31.45 -3.74 5.44
C SER A 25 -30.08 -4.25 5.87
N THR A 26 -29.26 -3.38 6.47
CA THR A 26 -27.87 -3.70 6.87
C THR A 26 -27.66 -3.55 8.37
N ALA A 27 -26.94 -4.50 8.96
CA ALA A 27 -26.40 -4.43 10.31
C ALA A 27 -24.88 -4.22 10.28
N TYR A 28 -24.36 -3.42 11.21
CA TYR A 28 -22.94 -3.11 11.31
C TYR A 28 -22.35 -3.72 12.59
N GLY A 29 -21.31 -4.54 12.44
CA GLY A 29 -20.43 -4.96 13.53
C GLY A 29 -19.11 -4.22 13.43
N VAL A 30 -18.77 -3.41 14.44
CA VAL A 30 -17.57 -2.56 14.40
C VAL A 30 -16.63 -2.93 15.54
N THR A 31 -15.36 -3.14 15.21
CA THR A 31 -14.26 -3.32 16.15
C THR A 31 -13.17 -2.26 15.86
N PRO A 32 -12.17 -2.11 16.73
CA PRO A 32 -11.05 -1.20 16.47
C PRO A 32 -10.26 -1.52 15.19
N GLU A 33 -10.37 -2.73 14.67
CA GLU A 33 -9.56 -3.22 13.54
C GLU A 33 -10.37 -3.46 12.28
N ARG A 34 -11.69 -3.67 12.39
CA ARG A 34 -12.55 -4.04 11.26
C ARG A 34 -13.97 -3.53 11.44
N LEU A 35 -14.62 -3.28 10.31
CA LEU A 35 -16.06 -3.07 10.22
C LEU A 35 -16.66 -4.13 9.30
N THR A 36 -17.64 -4.86 9.80
CA THR A 36 -18.41 -5.85 9.05
C THR A 36 -19.81 -5.31 8.82
N VAL A 37 -20.27 -5.32 7.57
CA VAL A 37 -21.63 -5.03 7.18
C VAL A 37 -22.29 -6.32 6.72
N SER A 38 -23.39 -6.71 7.34
CA SER A 38 -24.20 -7.86 6.93
C SER A 38 -25.54 -7.36 6.43
N ALA A 39 -25.96 -7.81 5.26
CA ALA A 39 -27.24 -7.46 4.66
C ALA A 39 -28.28 -8.59 4.81
N GLU A 40 -29.56 -8.23 4.65
CA GLU A 40 -30.70 -9.15 4.75
C GLU A 40 -30.65 -10.28 3.72
N ASP A 41 -30.18 -10.00 2.50
CA ASP A 41 -30.04 -10.99 1.43
C ASP A 41 -28.86 -11.97 1.65
N GLY A 42 -28.10 -11.79 2.73
CA GLY A 42 -26.94 -12.61 3.07
C GLY A 42 -25.60 -12.10 2.51
N ALA A 43 -25.58 -10.97 1.80
CA ALA A 43 -24.33 -10.33 1.41
C ALA A 43 -23.57 -9.82 2.64
N VAL A 44 -22.24 -9.93 2.60
CA VAL A 44 -21.36 -9.43 3.67
C VAL A 44 -20.22 -8.62 3.09
N ALA A 45 -19.95 -7.45 3.66
CA ALA A 45 -18.79 -6.64 3.36
C ALA A 45 -17.92 -6.47 4.61
N VAL A 46 -16.63 -6.82 4.52
CA VAL A 46 -15.66 -6.63 5.59
C VAL A 46 -14.65 -5.57 5.16
N VAL A 47 -14.53 -4.52 5.95
CA VAL A 47 -13.60 -3.42 5.78
C VAL A 47 -12.54 -3.52 6.87
N GLU A 48 -11.27 -3.66 6.49
CA GLU A 48 -10.17 -3.49 7.45
C GLU A 48 -9.97 -2.01 7.75
N VAL A 49 -9.82 -1.65 9.02
CA VAL A 49 -9.55 -0.28 9.47
C VAL A 49 -8.11 0.08 9.11
N PRO A 50 -7.86 1.01 8.17
CA PRO A 50 -6.50 1.48 7.91
C PRO A 50 -6.04 2.37 9.07
N PHE A 51 -4.74 2.35 9.40
CA PHE A 51 -4.17 3.25 10.42
C PHE A 51 -4.85 3.14 11.79
N GLY A 52 -5.26 1.93 12.18
CA GLY A 52 -5.98 1.69 13.43
C GLY A 52 -5.15 1.96 14.70
N PRO A 53 -5.79 1.92 15.88
CA PRO A 53 -7.17 1.46 16.12
C PRO A 53 -8.23 2.52 15.81
N LEU A 54 -9.41 2.08 15.36
CA LEU A 54 -10.62 2.90 15.32
C LEU A 54 -11.10 3.17 16.74
N THR A 55 -11.32 4.44 17.08
CA THR A 55 -11.76 4.86 18.43
C THR A 55 -13.28 4.96 18.53
N GLU A 56 -13.93 5.54 17.52
CA GLU A 56 -15.38 5.61 17.42
C GLU A 56 -15.91 4.38 16.67
N LEU A 57 -16.45 3.41 17.40
CA LEU A 57 -16.88 2.11 16.87
C LEU A 57 -18.25 2.19 16.17
N SER A 58 -18.34 3.01 15.14
CA SER A 58 -19.53 3.24 14.34
C SER A 58 -19.17 3.30 12.84
N ARG A 59 -20.18 3.22 11.97
CA ARG A 59 -20.02 3.49 10.53
C ARG A 59 -19.42 4.87 10.30
N ASP A 60 -20.00 5.88 10.94
CA ASP A 60 -19.61 7.27 10.75
C ASP A 60 -18.22 7.53 11.33
N GLY A 61 -17.88 6.86 12.44
CA GLY A 61 -16.55 6.84 13.02
C GLY A 61 -15.51 6.30 12.03
N LEU A 62 -15.79 5.20 11.33
CA LEU A 62 -14.89 4.71 10.28
C LEU A 62 -14.72 5.70 9.12
N VAL A 63 -15.82 6.31 8.66
CA VAL A 63 -15.78 7.30 7.58
C VAL A 63 -14.92 8.51 8.00
N ALA A 64 -15.15 9.05 9.19
CA ALA A 64 -14.35 10.14 9.74
C ALA A 64 -12.86 9.73 9.89
N HIS A 65 -12.61 8.53 10.39
CA HIS A 65 -11.26 7.99 10.57
C HIS A 65 -10.49 7.95 9.26
N VAL A 66 -11.06 7.44 8.17
CA VAL A 66 -10.31 7.34 6.89
C VAL A 66 -10.19 8.67 6.13
N LEU A 67 -11.03 9.66 6.46
CA LEU A 67 -10.96 11.01 5.92
C LEU A 67 -10.01 11.92 6.69
N ALA A 68 -9.56 11.51 7.88
CA ALA A 68 -8.58 12.26 8.64
C ALA A 68 -7.22 12.35 7.91
N ASP A 69 -6.47 13.41 8.23
CA ASP A 69 -5.16 13.70 7.63
C ASP A 69 -4.06 12.81 8.23
N HIS A 70 -4.13 11.51 7.96
CA HIS A 70 -3.07 10.56 8.33
C HIS A 70 -1.76 10.87 7.62
N ARG A 71 -0.65 10.66 8.34
CA ARG A 71 0.72 10.83 7.87
C ARG A 71 1.25 9.50 7.37
N LEU A 72 1.26 9.32 6.06
CA LEU A 72 1.65 8.07 5.41
C LEU A 72 3.03 8.18 4.77
N GLY A 73 3.91 7.23 5.08
CA GLY A 73 5.13 7.00 4.31
C GLY A 73 4.86 6.07 3.13
N VAL A 74 5.49 6.34 1.99
CA VAL A 74 5.53 5.42 0.85
C VAL A 74 6.98 5.16 0.46
N LEU A 75 7.36 3.87 0.36
CA LEU A 75 8.67 3.43 -0.10
C LEU A 75 8.53 2.50 -1.31
N LEU A 76 9.00 2.94 -2.47
CA LEU A 76 9.01 2.18 -3.71
C LEU A 76 10.43 1.84 -4.11
N VAL A 77 10.74 0.56 -4.28
CA VAL A 77 12.09 0.13 -4.69
C VAL A 77 11.98 -0.89 -5.81
N ARG A 78 12.64 -0.63 -6.93
CA ARG A 78 12.83 -1.58 -8.03
C ARG A 78 14.28 -1.59 -8.45
N ARG A 79 14.67 -2.61 -9.22
CA ARG A 79 16.05 -2.76 -9.69
C ARG A 79 16.60 -1.54 -10.43
N GLY A 80 15.76 -0.79 -11.15
CA GLY A 80 16.19 0.38 -11.95
C GLY A 80 15.92 1.75 -11.31
N GLY A 81 15.19 1.79 -10.20
CA GLY A 81 14.75 3.04 -9.61
C GLY A 81 14.10 2.89 -8.25
N TYR A 82 14.03 3.99 -7.53
CA TYR A 82 13.48 4.06 -6.19
C TYR A 82 12.74 5.39 -5.99
N GLY A 83 11.82 5.40 -5.03
CA GLY A 83 11.09 6.57 -4.59
C GLY A 83 10.71 6.47 -3.12
N ALA A 84 10.84 7.57 -2.39
CA ALA A 84 10.31 7.71 -1.05
C ALA A 84 9.48 9.00 -0.98
N GLY A 85 8.39 8.97 -0.21
CA GLY A 85 7.54 10.15 -0.02
C GLY A 85 6.73 10.11 1.26
N VAL A 86 6.43 11.30 1.79
CA VAL A 86 5.56 11.52 2.95
C VAL A 86 4.28 12.21 2.51
N PHE A 87 3.15 11.60 2.82
CA PHE A 87 1.82 12.11 2.51
C PHE A 87 1.11 12.56 3.79
N VAL A 88 0.36 13.66 3.71
CA VAL A 88 -0.59 14.08 4.74
C VAL A 88 -1.95 14.15 4.06
N GLY A 89 -2.85 13.23 4.43
CA GLY A 89 -4.06 12.99 3.64
C GLY A 89 -3.68 12.64 2.20
N SER A 90 -4.27 13.34 1.21
CA SER A 90 -4.00 13.11 -0.22
C SER A 90 -2.75 13.80 -0.77
N ARG A 91 -2.05 14.61 0.03
CA ARG A 91 -1.02 15.55 -0.43
C ARG A 91 0.39 15.04 -0.16
N LEU A 92 1.23 15.02 -1.19
CA LEU A 92 2.66 14.72 -1.08
C LEU A 92 3.41 15.94 -0.52
N THR A 93 4.07 15.77 0.63
CA THR A 93 4.69 16.87 1.41
C THR A 93 6.20 16.87 1.36
N ASP A 94 6.82 15.69 1.32
CA ASP A 94 8.25 15.53 1.05
C ASP A 94 8.42 14.31 0.14
N SER A 95 9.36 14.40 -0.81
CA SER A 95 9.57 13.30 -1.74
C SER A 95 10.93 13.34 -2.40
N LYS A 96 11.41 12.14 -2.75
CA LYS A 96 12.53 11.99 -3.66
C LYS A 96 12.37 10.72 -4.47
N VAL A 97 12.55 10.85 -5.77
CA VAL A 97 12.72 9.72 -6.69
C VAL A 97 14.11 9.74 -7.30
N GLY A 98 14.60 8.57 -7.67
CA GLY A 98 15.88 8.42 -8.34
C GLY A 98 15.94 7.14 -9.14
N SER A 99 16.89 7.09 -10.07
CA SER A 99 17.18 5.90 -10.85
C SER A 99 18.67 5.62 -10.88
N ARG A 100 19.00 4.36 -11.09
CA ARG A 100 20.37 3.89 -11.38
C ARG A 100 20.28 2.94 -12.56
N HIS A 101 21.09 3.19 -13.58
CA HIS A 101 21.05 2.39 -14.79
C HIS A 101 21.60 0.98 -14.49
N VAL A 102 20.71 0.00 -14.42
CA VAL A 102 21.09 -1.41 -14.30
C VAL A 102 20.97 -2.07 -15.67
N GLN A 103 22.10 -2.45 -16.25
CA GLN A 103 22.13 -3.06 -17.58
C GLN A 103 21.33 -4.37 -17.60
N GLY A 104 20.48 -4.55 -18.62
CA GLY A 104 19.60 -5.72 -18.78
C GLY A 104 20.35 -7.05 -19.01
N THR A 105 19.62 -8.17 -18.88
CA THR A 105 20.12 -9.51 -19.30
C THR A 105 20.34 -9.52 -20.80
N THR A 106 21.52 -9.94 -21.26
CA THR A 106 21.75 -10.34 -22.66
C THR A 106 21.54 -11.84 -22.80
N LYS A 107 20.81 -12.27 -23.84
CA LYS A 107 20.49 -13.69 -24.14
C LYS A 107 21.68 -14.54 -24.64
N ALA A 108 22.89 -14.01 -24.70
CA ALA A 108 24.07 -14.73 -25.21
C ALA A 108 24.76 -15.54 -24.09
N GLY A 109 24.89 -16.86 -24.28
CA GLY A 109 25.61 -17.77 -23.37
C GLY A 109 27.12 -17.74 -23.59
N GLY A 110 27.90 -18.00 -22.53
CA GLY A 110 29.36 -18.11 -22.57
C GLY A 110 30.07 -17.50 -21.36
N TRP A 111 31.39 -17.67 -21.25
CA TRP A 111 32.29 -17.22 -20.15
C TRP A 111 32.18 -15.71 -19.79
N SER A 112 31.55 -14.91 -20.64
CA SER A 112 31.18 -13.52 -20.38
C SER A 112 29.99 -13.37 -19.40
N GLN A 113 29.08 -14.35 -19.30
CA GLN A 113 27.93 -14.38 -18.39
C GLN A 113 28.32 -14.20 -16.92
N GLN A 114 29.41 -14.84 -16.47
CA GLN A 114 29.85 -14.78 -15.07
C GLN A 114 30.33 -13.37 -14.68
N ARG A 115 30.98 -12.64 -15.60
CA ARG A 115 31.40 -11.24 -15.40
C ARG A 115 30.21 -10.27 -15.45
N TYR A 116 29.22 -10.52 -16.32
CA TYR A 116 28.00 -9.72 -16.37
C TYR A 116 27.07 -9.96 -15.17
N ALA A 117 27.00 -11.18 -14.65
CA ALA A 117 26.29 -11.48 -13.41
C ALA A 117 26.87 -10.68 -12.23
N ARG A 118 28.20 -10.71 -12.04
CA ARG A 118 28.87 -9.94 -10.97
C ARG A 118 28.68 -8.43 -11.09
N ARG A 119 28.76 -7.86 -12.31
CA ARG A 119 28.50 -6.43 -12.52
C ARG A 119 27.05 -6.04 -12.18
N ARG A 120 26.08 -6.91 -12.48
CA ARG A 120 24.66 -6.66 -12.15
C ARG A 120 24.39 -6.71 -10.66
N ASP A 121 25.00 -7.64 -9.94
CA ASP A 121 24.90 -7.69 -8.48
C ASP A 121 25.48 -6.44 -7.84
N ASN A 122 26.64 -5.96 -8.31
CA ASN A 122 27.21 -4.69 -7.83
C ASN A 122 26.32 -3.50 -8.15
N GLN A 123 25.75 -3.41 -9.36
CA GLN A 123 24.82 -2.33 -9.74
C GLN A 123 23.53 -2.36 -8.91
N ALA A 124 22.99 -3.54 -8.62
CA ALA A 124 21.82 -3.68 -7.76
C ALA A 124 22.12 -3.23 -6.32
N ARG A 125 23.29 -3.59 -5.78
CA ARG A 125 23.74 -3.12 -4.46
C ARG A 125 23.89 -1.60 -4.39
N GLU A 126 24.49 -0.99 -5.40
CA GLU A 126 24.59 0.47 -5.49
C GLU A 126 23.21 1.15 -5.60
N ALA A 127 22.29 0.56 -6.36
CA ALA A 127 20.92 1.06 -6.47
C ALA A 127 20.17 0.97 -5.13
N PHE A 128 20.36 -0.11 -4.36
CA PHE A 128 19.77 -0.27 -3.04
C PHE A 128 20.38 0.68 -2.02
N ALA A 129 21.71 0.85 -2.01
CA ALA A 129 22.35 1.85 -1.15
C ALA A 129 21.80 3.26 -1.42
N ALA A 130 21.62 3.63 -2.69
CA ALA A 130 21.03 4.93 -3.04
C ALA A 130 19.54 5.03 -2.63
N ALA A 131 18.79 3.93 -2.73
CA ALA A 131 17.41 3.86 -2.24
C ALA A 131 17.35 4.02 -0.72
N THR A 132 18.27 3.38 0.03
CA THR A 132 18.41 3.50 1.48
C THR A 132 18.69 4.93 1.89
N GLU A 133 19.67 5.61 1.27
CA GLU A 133 19.95 7.02 1.62
C GLU A 133 18.74 7.93 1.35
N VAL A 134 17.97 7.67 0.29
CA VAL A 134 16.73 8.41 0.04
C VAL A 134 15.66 8.08 1.08
N ALA A 135 15.48 6.82 1.46
CA ALA A 135 14.53 6.43 2.49
C ALA A 135 14.88 7.04 3.85
N VAL A 136 16.16 7.02 4.24
CA VAL A 136 16.65 7.63 5.48
C VAL A 136 16.39 9.13 5.48
N ARG A 137 16.71 9.81 4.38
CA ARG A 137 16.51 11.26 4.26
C ARG A 137 15.04 11.66 4.35
N ILE A 138 14.15 10.94 3.65
CA ILE A 138 12.75 11.36 3.48
C ILE A 138 11.85 10.80 4.57
N LEU A 139 12.10 9.57 5.03
CA LEU A 139 11.22 8.84 5.95
C LEU A 139 11.81 8.73 7.36
N GLY A 140 13.14 8.66 7.51
CA GLY A 140 13.79 8.32 8.77
C GLY A 140 13.54 9.30 9.93
N GLY A 141 13.21 10.56 9.64
CA GLY A 141 12.84 11.56 10.65
C GLY A 141 11.37 11.98 10.60
N ALA A 142 10.55 11.32 9.77
CA ALA A 142 9.15 11.67 9.63
C ALA A 142 8.32 10.97 10.71
N GLU A 143 7.46 11.72 11.39
CA GLU A 143 6.39 11.13 12.19
C GLU A 143 5.33 10.55 11.23
N LEU A 144 5.20 9.23 11.22
CA LEU A 144 4.32 8.49 10.31
C LEU A 144 3.38 7.59 11.11
N ASP A 145 2.13 7.54 10.67
CA ASP A 145 1.11 6.63 11.22
C ASP A 145 1.24 5.24 10.59
N ALA A 146 1.72 5.17 9.35
CA ALA A 146 2.01 3.92 8.64
C ALA A 146 3.04 4.11 7.52
N LEU A 147 3.61 2.99 7.09
CA LEU A 147 4.47 2.89 5.92
C LEU A 147 3.87 1.86 4.94
N VAL A 148 3.68 2.27 3.68
CA VAL A 148 3.28 1.38 2.59
C VAL A 148 4.44 1.21 1.61
N CYS A 149 4.76 -0.05 1.31
CA CYS A 149 5.90 -0.38 0.46
C CYS A 149 5.45 -0.92 -0.91
N GLY A 150 6.31 -0.82 -1.92
CA GLY A 150 6.03 -1.37 -3.24
C GLY A 150 7.25 -1.63 -4.12
N GLY A 151 7.04 -2.40 -5.18
CA GLY A 151 8.07 -2.74 -6.16
C GLY A 151 8.61 -4.16 -6.00
N ASP A 152 9.92 -4.30 -5.74
CA ASP A 152 10.59 -5.58 -5.49
C ASP A 152 10.71 -5.81 -3.98
N ARG A 153 10.12 -6.90 -3.50
CA ARG A 153 10.03 -7.19 -2.07
C ARG A 153 11.40 -7.33 -1.42
N LYS A 154 12.32 -8.09 -2.04
CA LYS A 154 13.67 -8.28 -1.50
C LYS A 154 14.45 -6.97 -1.46
N ALA A 155 14.26 -6.12 -2.46
CA ALA A 155 14.88 -4.80 -2.49
C ALA A 155 14.38 -3.89 -1.38
N VAL A 156 13.06 -3.88 -1.12
CA VAL A 156 12.46 -3.15 -0.01
C VAL A 156 12.97 -3.69 1.34
N ASP A 157 12.96 -5.01 1.53
CA ASP A 157 13.44 -5.64 2.76
C ASP A 157 14.90 -5.26 3.02
N THR A 158 15.76 -5.31 2.00
CA THR A 158 17.17 -4.88 2.09
C THR A 158 17.32 -3.40 2.49
N VAL A 159 16.44 -2.53 2.00
CA VAL A 159 16.46 -1.11 2.41
C VAL A 159 16.05 -0.96 3.87
N LEU A 160 14.99 -1.65 4.30
CA LEU A 160 14.45 -1.58 5.67
C LEU A 160 15.34 -2.25 6.73
N GLU A 161 16.28 -3.10 6.32
CA GLU A 161 17.32 -3.66 7.20
C GLU A 161 18.32 -2.60 7.72
N ASP A 162 18.38 -1.40 7.11
CA ASP A 162 19.26 -0.33 7.59
C ASP A 162 18.85 0.10 9.02
N PRO A 163 19.78 0.11 10.00
CA PRO A 163 19.47 0.45 11.39
C PRO A 163 18.84 1.84 11.59
N ARG A 164 19.07 2.78 10.66
CA ARG A 164 18.48 4.12 10.69
C ARG A 164 16.99 4.13 10.35
N LEU A 165 16.45 3.03 9.82
CA LEU A 165 15.05 2.86 9.43
C LEU A 165 14.30 1.89 10.34
N LYS A 166 14.94 1.35 11.38
CA LYS A 166 14.38 0.32 12.27
C LYS A 166 13.01 0.71 12.85
N ASP A 167 12.80 1.99 13.14
CA ASP A 167 11.57 2.50 13.76
C ASP A 167 10.40 2.56 12.76
N LEU A 168 10.70 2.47 11.45
CA LEU A 168 9.68 2.40 10.39
C LEU A 168 9.18 0.97 10.15
N VAL A 169 9.95 -0.06 10.49
CA VAL A 169 9.59 -1.46 10.24
C VAL A 169 8.26 -1.85 10.92
N PRO A 170 8.01 -1.48 12.20
CA PRO A 170 6.73 -1.73 12.85
C PRO A 170 5.54 -0.97 12.24
N LEU A 171 5.80 0.05 11.41
CA LEU A 171 4.78 0.85 10.73
C LEU A 171 4.39 0.28 9.37
N VAL A 172 5.11 -0.73 8.85
CA VAL A 172 4.80 -1.34 7.55
C VAL A 172 3.41 -1.97 7.59
N ARG A 173 2.54 -1.57 6.66
CA ARG A 173 1.19 -2.09 6.49
C ARG A 173 0.94 -2.52 5.05
N PRO A 174 0.05 -3.50 4.81
CA PRO A 174 -0.44 -3.76 3.46
C PRO A 174 -1.21 -2.53 2.93
N PRO A 175 -1.30 -2.30 1.60
CA PRO A 175 -0.76 -3.08 0.49
C PRO A 175 0.75 -3.23 0.44
N PHE A 176 1.23 -4.29 -0.20
CA PHE A 176 2.47 -4.18 -0.96
C PHE A 176 2.12 -3.80 -2.40
N LEU A 177 2.53 -2.62 -2.85
CA LEU A 177 2.12 -2.06 -4.14
C LEU A 177 2.94 -2.64 -5.30
N GLY A 178 2.24 -3.16 -6.32
CA GLY A 178 2.85 -3.50 -7.59
C GLY A 178 3.02 -2.24 -8.43
N VAL A 179 4.22 -1.67 -8.48
CA VAL A 179 4.48 -0.41 -9.21
C VAL A 179 5.38 -0.62 -10.42
N PRO A 180 5.22 0.19 -11.50
CA PRO A 180 6.18 0.27 -12.60
C PRO A 180 7.48 0.98 -12.13
N ASP A 181 8.25 1.59 -13.04
CA ASP A 181 9.43 2.37 -12.67
C ASP A 181 9.02 3.53 -11.72
N PRO A 182 9.58 3.64 -10.50
CA PRO A 182 9.09 4.55 -9.46
C PRO A 182 9.49 6.01 -9.70
N LYS A 183 8.96 6.59 -10.78
CA LYS A 183 9.05 8.01 -11.08
C LYS A 183 8.06 8.80 -10.22
N HIS A 184 8.20 10.12 -10.23
CA HIS A 184 7.37 11.01 -9.39
C HIS A 184 5.87 10.75 -9.51
N LYS A 185 5.33 10.66 -10.73
CA LYS A 185 3.90 10.35 -10.96
C LYS A 185 3.47 9.01 -10.39
N VAL A 186 4.36 8.03 -10.42
CA VAL A 186 4.09 6.68 -9.87
C VAL A 186 4.07 6.74 -8.34
N LEU A 187 4.96 7.53 -7.74
CA LEU A 187 4.96 7.77 -6.29
C LEU A 187 3.68 8.49 -5.85
N GLU A 188 3.26 9.53 -6.57
CA GLU A 188 1.99 10.23 -6.30
C GLU A 188 0.79 9.29 -6.36
N GLN A 189 0.71 8.46 -7.40
CA GLN A 189 -0.37 7.47 -7.53
C GLN A 189 -0.30 6.42 -6.43
N ALA A 190 0.90 5.92 -6.10
CA ALA A 190 1.10 4.96 -5.02
C ALA A 190 0.61 5.50 -3.67
N GLY A 191 0.78 6.80 -3.40
CA GLY A 191 0.20 7.45 -2.22
C GLY A 191 -1.33 7.40 -2.20
N GLN A 192 -1.98 7.61 -3.35
CA GLN A 192 -3.44 7.46 -3.43
C GLN A 192 -3.87 6.00 -3.25
N ASP A 193 -3.17 5.06 -3.88
CA ASP A 193 -3.48 3.63 -3.80
C ASP A 193 -3.27 3.08 -2.38
N ALA A 194 -2.28 3.60 -1.66
CA ALA A 194 -1.96 3.22 -0.29
C ALA A 194 -3.03 3.66 0.73
N ARG A 195 -3.81 4.70 0.42
CA ARG A 195 -4.95 5.17 1.23
C ARG A 195 -6.23 4.39 0.96
N ALA A 196 -6.27 3.62 -0.13
CA ALA A 196 -7.49 2.94 -0.54
C ALA A 196 -7.85 1.81 0.44
N LEU A 197 -9.12 1.77 0.84
CA LEU A 197 -9.65 0.72 1.68
C LEU A 197 -9.86 -0.55 0.85
N ARG A 198 -9.46 -1.68 1.45
CA ARG A 198 -9.79 -3.00 0.95
C ARG A 198 -11.07 -3.48 1.59
N ILE A 199 -12.05 -3.76 0.75
CA ILE A 199 -13.32 -4.31 1.15
C ILE A 199 -13.43 -5.73 0.60
N GLU A 200 -13.44 -6.70 1.49
CA GLU A 200 -13.76 -8.09 1.15
C GLU A 200 -15.29 -8.21 1.07
N LEU A 201 -15.79 -8.42 -0.14
CA LEU A 201 -17.21 -8.53 -0.43
C LEU A 201 -17.56 -9.98 -0.73
N THR A 202 -18.47 -10.54 0.06
CA THR A 202 -19.08 -11.83 -0.16
C THR A 202 -20.50 -11.62 -0.66
N ASP A 203 -20.76 -12.07 -1.88
CA ASP A 203 -22.09 -12.03 -2.49
C ASP A 203 -23.06 -12.97 -1.74
N PRO A 204 -24.38 -12.73 -1.81
CA PRO A 204 -25.40 -13.63 -1.30
C PRO A 204 -25.17 -15.09 -1.73
N PRO A 205 -25.61 -16.07 -0.93
CA PRO A 205 -25.67 -17.44 -1.42
C PRO A 205 -26.54 -17.49 -2.67
N ASP A 206 -26.12 -18.23 -3.70
CA ASP A 206 -26.95 -18.48 -4.88
C ASP A 206 -28.28 -19.05 -4.39
N GLN A 207 -29.36 -18.30 -4.58
CA GLN A 207 -30.69 -18.84 -4.41
C GLN A 207 -30.86 -19.86 -5.52
N ALA A 208 -30.70 -21.15 -5.21
CA ALA A 208 -31.17 -22.21 -6.08
C ALA A 208 -32.67 -21.98 -6.28
N SER A 209 -33.05 -21.38 -7.41
CA SER A 209 -34.44 -21.37 -7.84
C SER A 209 -34.93 -22.81 -7.91
N PRO A 210 -36.08 -23.13 -7.31
CA PRO A 210 -36.67 -24.46 -7.39
C PRO A 210 -37.02 -24.86 -8.83
#